data_AF-A0AAJ0PUS1-F1
#
_entry.id   AF-A0AAJ0PUS1-F1
#
_cell.length_a   1.000
_cell.length_b   1.000
_cell.length_c   1.000
_cell.angle_alpha   90.00
_cell.angle_beta   90.00
_cell.angle_gamma   90.00
#
_symmetry.space_group_name_H-M   'P 1'
#
loop_
_entity.id
_entity.type
_entity.pdbx_description
1 polymer ?
#
loop_
_entity_poly.entity_id
_entity_poly.type
_entity_poly.pdbx_seq_one_letter_code
_entity_poly.pdbx_strand_id
1 'polypeptide(L)'
;MKPKGAKHNRTRGMWQVPPFAAKLTRRHREAARADETFEQALRKQTMYPQRIDALIAGQTWYGGKPCVKCDSVKRRVYDNSCWTCHTLRTGFALDARNRCVSLGLRKQSRDGYLDRLERKRREAAGEVWAFVIGDWRARVYPTGRLAVNCDRLGVHSEDWRNAHPTRIFEIGSKEPDLVEVMRLAGWSV
;
A
#
# COMPACT_ATOMS: atom_id res chain seq x y z
N MET A 1 1.78 -13.96 26.52
CA MET A 1 3.09 -14.46 26.05
C MET A 1 2.97 -14.78 24.56
N LYS A 2 3.56 -13.99 23.65
CA LYS A 2 3.48 -14.27 22.20
C LYS A 2 4.42 -15.45 21.86
N PRO A 3 4.00 -16.47 21.11
CA PRO A 3 4.92 -17.53 20.70
C PRO A 3 5.98 -16.92 19.77
N LYS A 4 7.24 -16.95 20.22
CA LYS A 4 8.41 -16.60 19.42
C LYS A 4 8.40 -17.51 18.18
N GLY A 5 8.18 -16.91 17.02
CA GLY A 5 8.21 -17.61 15.73
C GLY A 5 9.49 -18.42 15.62
N ALA A 6 9.35 -19.74 15.48
CA ALA A 6 10.44 -20.66 15.23
C ALA A 6 11.19 -20.18 13.98
N LYS A 7 12.39 -19.66 14.17
CA LYS A 7 13.36 -19.51 13.08
C LYS A 7 13.69 -20.93 12.64
N HIS A 8 13.01 -21.43 11.61
CA HIS A 8 13.37 -22.68 10.95
C HIS A 8 14.72 -22.50 10.23
N ASN A 9 15.80 -22.57 11.01
CA ASN A 9 17.12 -22.94 10.51
C ASN A 9 17.08 -24.44 10.23
N ARG A 10 16.50 -24.81 9.09
CA ARG A 10 16.77 -26.11 8.47
C ARG A 10 17.74 -25.87 7.33
N THR A 11 19.02 -25.83 7.68
CA THR A 11 20.14 -26.04 6.77
C THR A 11 20.06 -27.46 6.23
N ARG A 12 19.45 -27.65 5.05
CA ARG A 12 19.68 -28.81 4.19
C ARG A 12 19.49 -28.37 2.73
N GLY A 13 20.60 -28.28 2.00
CA GLY A 13 20.64 -28.03 0.55
C GLY A 13 21.47 -26.79 0.18
N MET A 14 22.32 -26.93 -0.83
CA MET A 14 23.34 -26.01 -1.36
C MET A 14 22.78 -24.71 -2.00
N TRP A 15 21.63 -24.22 -1.54
CA TRP A 15 20.89 -23.16 -2.23
C TRP A 15 21.16 -21.78 -1.66
N GLN A 16 21.47 -20.82 -2.55
CA GLN A 16 21.76 -19.42 -2.17
C GLN A 16 20.54 -18.66 -1.63
N VAL A 17 19.34 -19.21 -1.75
CA VAL A 17 18.10 -18.65 -1.21
C VAL A 17 17.27 -19.75 -0.55
N PRO A 18 16.54 -19.45 0.54
CA PRO A 18 15.73 -20.45 1.21
C PRO A 18 14.51 -20.83 0.36
N PRO A 19 14.14 -22.12 0.28
CA PRO A 19 12.91 -22.55 -0.39
C PRO A 19 11.64 -22.20 0.40
N PHE A 20 11.78 -21.71 1.64
CA PHE A 20 10.68 -21.24 2.48
C PHE A 20 10.71 -19.71 2.59
N ALA A 21 10.16 -19.01 1.61
CA ALA A 21 10.13 -17.55 1.57
C ALA A 21 8.71 -16.99 1.40
N ALA A 22 8.38 -15.91 2.12
CA ALA A 22 7.12 -15.18 1.87
C ALA A 22 7.14 -14.48 0.50
N LYS A 23 8.33 -14.07 0.06
CA LYS A 23 8.57 -13.31 -1.17
C LYS A 23 9.42 -14.11 -2.16
N LEU A 24 8.91 -14.33 -3.36
CA LEU A 24 9.61 -15.03 -4.44
C LEU A 24 10.30 -14.03 -5.35
N THR A 25 11.62 -14.18 -5.50
CA THR A 25 12.47 -13.27 -6.27
C THR A 25 13.07 -13.95 -7.49
N ARG A 26 13.78 -13.18 -8.33
CA ARG A 26 14.55 -13.71 -9.47
C ARG A 26 15.51 -14.85 -9.06
N ARG A 27 16.17 -14.74 -7.91
CA ARG A 27 17.07 -15.79 -7.40
C ARG A 27 16.36 -17.11 -7.10
N HIS A 28 15.10 -17.05 -6.65
CA HIS A 28 14.29 -18.26 -6.43
C HIS A 28 13.93 -18.93 -7.76
N ARG A 29 13.63 -18.13 -8.79
CA ARG A 29 13.39 -18.64 -10.14
C ARG A 29 14.64 -19.31 -10.71
N GLU A 30 15.80 -18.69 -10.56
CA GLU A 30 17.07 -19.24 -11.03
C GLU A 30 17.41 -20.55 -10.32
N ALA A 31 17.26 -20.59 -8.99
CA ALA A 31 17.44 -21.82 -8.22
C ALA A 31 16.46 -22.93 -8.62
N ALA A 32 15.17 -22.62 -8.82
CA ALA A 32 14.17 -23.61 -9.21
C ALA A 32 14.41 -24.18 -10.62
N ARG A 33 14.92 -23.36 -11.55
CA ARG A 33 15.29 -23.82 -12.89
C ARG A 33 16.56 -24.68 -12.90
N ALA A 34 17.47 -24.44 -11.95
CA ALA A 34 18.74 -25.14 -11.86
C ALA A 34 18.65 -26.46 -11.10
N ASP A 35 17.66 -26.61 -10.20
CA ASP A 35 17.54 -27.76 -9.31
C ASP A 35 16.07 -28.15 -9.07
N GLU A 36 15.69 -29.33 -9.57
CA GLU A 36 14.35 -29.89 -9.42
C GLU A 36 13.98 -30.13 -7.94
N THR A 37 14.96 -30.47 -7.09
CA THR A 37 14.71 -30.69 -5.66
C THR A 37 14.37 -29.38 -4.94
N PHE A 38 14.92 -28.25 -5.40
CA PHE A 38 14.54 -26.91 -4.93
C PHE A 38 13.13 -26.52 -5.39
N GLU A 39 12.80 -26.81 -6.65
CA GLU A 39 11.44 -26.62 -7.17
C GLU A 39 10.41 -27.40 -6.34
N GLN A 40 10.66 -28.68 -6.09
CA GLN A 40 9.75 -29.51 -5.29
C GLN A 40 9.61 -28.97 -3.85
N ALA A 41 10.70 -28.45 -3.26
CA ALA A 41 10.65 -27.81 -1.95
C ALA A 41 9.79 -26.52 -1.94
N LEU A 42 9.92 -25.68 -2.97
CA LEU A 42 9.07 -24.49 -3.16
C LEU A 42 7.59 -24.85 -3.30
N ARG A 43 7.26 -25.90 -4.06
CA ARG A 43 5.88 -26.37 -4.24
C ARG A 43 5.25 -26.80 -2.92
N LYS A 44 6.01 -27.49 -2.04
CA LYS A 44 5.55 -27.89 -0.71
C LYS A 44 5.23 -26.71 0.22
N GLN A 45 5.80 -25.54 -0.02
CA GLN A 45 5.56 -24.36 0.81
C GLN A 45 4.20 -23.69 0.52
N THR A 46 3.71 -23.77 -0.72
CA THR A 46 2.59 -22.93 -1.15
C THR A 46 1.31 -23.73 -1.38
N MET A 47 0.19 -23.20 -0.90
CA MET A 47 -1.14 -23.71 -1.27
C MET A 47 -1.52 -23.44 -2.73
N TYR A 48 -0.69 -22.69 -3.47
CA TYR A 48 -0.93 -22.32 -4.87
C TYR A 48 0.21 -22.86 -5.76
N PRO A 49 0.20 -24.14 -6.17
CA PRO A 49 1.22 -24.70 -7.06
C PRO A 49 1.46 -23.86 -8.32
N GLN A 50 0.38 -23.29 -8.88
CA GLN A 50 0.41 -22.40 -10.04
C GLN A 50 1.23 -21.11 -9.82
N ARG A 51 1.48 -20.70 -8.56
CA ARG A 51 2.38 -19.58 -8.25
C ARG A 51 3.83 -19.93 -8.58
N ILE A 52 4.23 -21.18 -8.35
CA ILE A 52 5.57 -21.67 -8.64
C ILE A 52 5.73 -21.88 -10.14
N ASP A 53 4.71 -22.42 -10.82
CA ASP A 53 4.69 -22.51 -12.28
C ASP A 53 4.89 -21.14 -12.93
N ALA A 54 4.13 -20.14 -12.48
CA ALA A 54 4.25 -18.76 -12.93
C ALA A 54 5.63 -18.14 -12.61
N LEU A 55 6.22 -18.45 -11.45
CA LEU A 55 7.58 -18.03 -11.11
C LEU A 55 8.59 -18.57 -12.12
N ILE A 56 8.56 -19.88 -12.38
CA ILE A 56 9.49 -20.58 -13.29
C ILE A 56 9.31 -20.07 -14.72
N ALA A 57 8.07 -19.86 -15.16
CA ALA A 57 7.72 -19.26 -16.44
C ALA A 57 8.13 -17.77 -16.54
N GLY A 58 8.54 -17.14 -15.44
CA GLY A 58 8.92 -15.72 -15.42
C GLY A 58 7.74 -14.75 -15.51
N GLN A 59 6.53 -15.22 -15.21
CA GLN A 59 5.33 -14.41 -15.16
C GLN A 59 5.31 -13.55 -13.90
N THR A 60 4.57 -12.43 -13.96
CA THR A 60 4.43 -11.52 -12.81
C THR A 60 3.19 -11.79 -11.98
N TRP A 61 2.26 -12.60 -12.51
CA TRP A 61 1.00 -12.96 -11.88
C TRP A 61 0.61 -14.41 -12.15
N TYR A 62 -0.33 -14.92 -11.36
CA TYR A 62 -0.95 -16.23 -11.50
C TYR A 62 -2.43 -16.17 -11.08
N GLY A 63 -3.22 -17.19 -11.44
CA GLY A 63 -4.61 -17.34 -11.00
C GLY A 63 -4.70 -17.87 -9.56
N GLY A 64 -5.19 -17.06 -8.63
CA GLY A 64 -5.33 -17.43 -7.22
C GLY A 64 -6.70 -17.03 -6.65
N LYS A 65 -6.80 -16.99 -5.32
CA LYS A 65 -8.06 -16.62 -4.64
C LYS A 65 -8.57 -15.22 -5.06
N PRO A 66 -9.88 -14.97 -5.15
CA PRO A 66 -10.43 -13.64 -5.46
C PRO A 66 -10.00 -12.57 -4.45
N CYS A 67 -9.80 -11.33 -4.92
CA CYS A 67 -9.41 -10.21 -4.07
C CYS A 67 -10.61 -9.59 -3.35
N VAL A 68 -10.58 -9.53 -2.02
CA VAL A 68 -11.64 -8.91 -1.18
C VAL A 68 -11.95 -7.45 -1.56
N LYS A 69 -11.02 -6.72 -2.20
CA LYS A 69 -11.21 -5.32 -2.59
C LYS A 69 -11.77 -5.14 -4.01
N CYS A 70 -11.45 -6.03 -4.95
CA CYS A 70 -11.72 -5.80 -6.38
C CYS A 70 -12.08 -7.07 -7.17
N ASP A 71 -12.35 -8.18 -6.48
CA ASP A 71 -12.70 -9.53 -6.96
C ASP A 71 -11.77 -10.20 -7.99
N SER A 72 -10.71 -9.51 -8.41
CA SER A 72 -9.74 -10.06 -9.35
C SER A 72 -9.05 -11.30 -8.77
N VAL A 73 -8.99 -12.35 -9.58
CA VAL A 73 -8.27 -13.59 -9.28
C VAL A 73 -6.77 -13.50 -9.61
N LYS A 74 -6.30 -12.39 -10.21
CA LYS A 74 -4.88 -12.19 -10.54
C LYS A 74 -4.08 -11.87 -9.28
N ARG A 75 -3.18 -12.77 -8.90
CA ARG A 75 -2.27 -12.62 -7.75
C ARG A 75 -0.84 -12.46 -8.19
N ARG A 76 -0.06 -11.64 -7.49
CA ARG A 76 1.37 -11.44 -7.79
C ARG A 76 2.17 -12.67 -7.39
N VAL A 77 3.09 -13.08 -8.25
CA VAL A 77 4.05 -14.15 -7.92
C VAL A 77 4.92 -13.75 -6.73
N TYR A 78 5.36 -12.48 -6.68
CA TYR A 78 6.27 -11.97 -5.67
C TYR A 78 5.77 -12.22 -4.25
N ASP A 79 4.60 -11.70 -3.87
CA ASP A 79 4.11 -11.71 -2.47
C ASP A 79 2.65 -12.17 -2.32
N ASN A 80 2.05 -12.76 -3.37
CA ASN A 80 0.65 -13.20 -3.38
C ASN A 80 -0.37 -12.05 -3.13
N SER A 81 0.04 -10.78 -3.26
CA SER A 81 -0.91 -9.67 -3.18
C SER A 81 -1.76 -9.60 -4.45
N CYS A 82 -2.89 -8.88 -4.41
CA CYS A 82 -3.69 -8.63 -5.61
C CYS A 82 -2.85 -7.90 -6.67
N TRP A 83 -2.76 -8.45 -7.87
CA TRP A 83 -2.02 -7.85 -8.97
C TRP A 83 -2.73 -6.59 -9.44
N THR A 84 -4.05 -6.63 -9.65
CA THR A 84 -4.85 -5.50 -10.12
C THR A 84 -4.79 -4.30 -9.17
N CYS A 85 -4.99 -4.51 -7.86
CA CYS A 85 -4.85 -3.43 -6.89
C CYS A 85 -3.43 -2.86 -6.83
N HIS A 86 -2.41 -3.71 -7.01
CA HIS A 86 -1.03 -3.27 -7.06
C HIS A 86 -0.80 -2.38 -8.29
N THR A 87 -1.15 -2.86 -9.48
CA THR A 87 -1.06 -2.17 -10.78
C THR A 87 -1.74 -0.80 -10.73
N LEU A 88 -2.98 -0.72 -10.23
CA LEU A 88 -3.71 0.53 -10.03
C LEU A 88 -3.00 1.49 -9.06
N ARG A 89 -2.48 0.97 -7.94
CA ARG A 89 -1.73 1.77 -6.95
C ARG A 89 -0.40 2.27 -7.50
N THR A 90 0.30 1.43 -8.28
CA THR A 90 1.61 1.75 -8.82
C THR A 90 1.55 2.54 -10.11
N GLY A 91 0.39 2.88 -10.66
CA GLY A 91 0.33 3.77 -11.83
C GLY A 91 1.00 3.21 -13.08
N PHE A 92 1.12 1.88 -13.17
CA PHE A 92 1.63 1.20 -14.35
C PHE A 92 0.63 0.12 -14.72
N ALA A 93 0.37 -0.06 -16.01
CA ALA A 93 -0.32 -1.22 -16.56
C ALA A 93 0.62 -2.01 -17.48
N LEU A 94 0.17 -3.19 -17.87
CA LEU A 94 0.78 -3.91 -18.97
C LEU A 94 -0.08 -3.67 -20.22
N ASP A 95 0.56 -3.35 -21.35
CA ASP A 95 -0.11 -3.35 -22.65
C ASP A 95 -0.44 -4.79 -23.10
N ALA A 96 -1.13 -4.93 -24.24
CA ALA A 96 -1.46 -6.23 -24.83
C ALA A 96 -0.22 -7.11 -25.13
N ARG A 97 0.99 -6.54 -25.13
CA ARG A 97 2.27 -7.23 -25.36
C ARG A 97 3.07 -7.43 -24.07
N ASN A 98 2.42 -7.28 -22.90
CA ASN A 98 3.06 -7.35 -21.58
C ASN A 98 4.18 -6.31 -21.34
N ARG A 99 4.20 -5.19 -22.07
CA ARG A 99 5.14 -4.09 -21.82
C ARG A 99 4.57 -3.17 -20.73
N CYS A 100 5.45 -2.73 -19.83
CA CYS A 100 5.09 -1.78 -18.80
C CYS A 100 4.78 -0.42 -19.42
N VAL A 101 3.54 0.07 -19.23
CA VAL A 101 3.11 1.40 -19.64
C VAL A 101 2.72 2.20 -18.39
N SER A 102 3.22 3.43 -18.28
CA SER A 102 2.80 4.34 -17.21
C SER A 102 1.36 4.78 -17.48
N LEU A 103 0.50 4.70 -16.47
CA LEU A 103 -0.88 5.16 -16.51
C LEU A 103 -1.01 6.68 -16.31
N GLY A 104 0.07 7.44 -16.52
CA GLY A 104 0.05 8.90 -16.47
C GLY A 104 -0.31 9.47 -15.09
N LEU A 105 -0.16 8.70 -14.00
CA LEU A 105 -0.36 9.25 -12.66
C LEU A 105 0.69 10.34 -12.42
N ARG A 106 0.24 11.60 -12.38
CA ARG A 106 1.08 12.80 -12.14
C ARG A 106 2.05 12.59 -10.97
N LYS A 107 1.64 11.83 -9.94
CA LYS A 107 2.46 11.42 -8.78
C LYS A 107 3.74 10.63 -9.11
N GLN A 108 3.93 10.17 -10.35
CA GLN A 108 5.07 9.37 -10.77
C GLN A 108 5.88 9.98 -11.93
N SER A 109 5.46 11.15 -12.44
CA SER A 109 6.35 11.93 -13.29
C SER A 109 7.47 12.56 -12.44
N ARG A 110 8.59 12.91 -13.08
CA ARG A 110 9.66 13.70 -12.46
C ARG A 110 9.08 14.94 -11.76
N ASP A 111 8.17 15.63 -12.44
CA ASP A 111 7.55 16.84 -11.91
C ASP A 111 6.70 16.57 -10.68
N GLY A 112 5.92 15.47 -10.66
CA GLY A 112 5.16 15.11 -9.46
C GLY A 112 6.02 14.56 -8.32
N TYR A 113 7.22 14.07 -8.60
CA TYR A 113 8.21 13.76 -7.57
C TYR A 113 8.79 15.05 -6.97
N LEU A 114 9.20 15.99 -7.81
CA LEU A 114 9.74 17.29 -7.39
C LEU A 114 8.70 18.11 -6.60
N ASP A 115 7.46 18.18 -7.07
CA ASP A 115 6.34 18.82 -6.36
C ASP A 115 6.11 18.20 -4.98
N ARG A 116 6.19 16.87 -4.85
CA ARG A 116 6.07 16.20 -3.54
C ARG A 116 7.22 16.53 -2.60
N LEU A 117 8.46 16.56 -3.11
CA LEU A 117 9.61 16.97 -2.31
C LEU A 117 9.47 18.42 -1.84
N GLU A 118 9.00 19.30 -2.71
CA GLU A 118 8.81 20.70 -2.39
C GLU A 118 7.75 20.90 -1.30
N ARG A 119 6.60 20.23 -1.41
CA ARG A 119 5.58 20.24 -0.34
C ARG A 119 6.13 19.74 0.99
N LYS A 120 6.98 18.72 0.99
CA LYS A 120 7.63 18.22 2.21
C LYS A 120 8.61 19.23 2.80
N ARG A 121 9.38 19.93 1.97
CA ARG A 121 10.30 20.99 2.43
C ARG A 121 9.54 22.15 3.05
N ARG A 122 8.46 22.59 2.40
CA ARG A 122 7.56 23.65 2.90
C ARG A 122 6.95 23.28 4.25
N GLU A 123 6.44 22.06 4.38
CA GLU A 123 5.94 21.57 5.67
C GLU A 123 7.05 21.52 6.74
N ALA A 124 8.25 21.07 6.39
CA ALA A 124 9.40 21.06 7.31
C ALA A 124 9.86 22.48 7.71
N ALA A 125 9.67 23.47 6.84
CA ALA A 125 9.88 24.88 7.13
C ALA A 125 8.78 25.49 8.02
N GLY A 126 7.76 24.69 8.40
CA GLY A 126 6.68 25.11 9.29
C GLY A 126 5.48 25.72 8.58
N GLU A 127 5.42 25.65 7.25
CA GLU A 127 4.28 26.18 6.52
C GLU A 127 3.01 25.39 6.84
N VAL A 128 2.00 26.10 7.34
CA VAL A 128 0.71 25.55 7.74
C VAL A 128 -0.37 26.60 7.55
N TRP A 129 -1.55 26.17 7.07
CA TRP A 129 -2.75 27.00 7.07
C TRP A 129 -3.63 26.58 8.23
N ALA A 130 -3.88 27.50 9.16
CA ALA A 130 -4.69 27.26 10.33
C ALA A 130 -6.04 27.97 10.22
N PHE A 131 -7.11 27.26 10.58
CA PHE A 131 -8.48 27.77 10.57
C PHE A 131 -9.11 27.49 11.93
N VAL A 132 -9.92 28.41 12.42
CA VAL A 132 -10.63 28.28 13.69
C VAL A 132 -12.08 28.71 13.49
N ILE A 133 -13.02 27.81 13.82
CA ILE A 133 -14.46 28.07 13.82
C ILE A 133 -15.02 27.50 15.12
N GLY A 134 -15.57 28.35 15.97
CA GLY A 134 -16.00 27.95 17.32
C GLY A 134 -14.86 27.26 18.09
N ASP A 135 -15.15 26.08 18.63
CA ASP A 135 -14.18 25.24 19.35
C ASP A 135 -13.26 24.42 18.43
N TRP A 136 -13.48 24.47 17.13
CA TRP A 136 -12.78 23.65 16.16
C TRP A 136 -11.55 24.36 15.60
N ARG A 137 -10.41 23.66 15.64
CA ARG A 137 -9.13 24.11 15.08
C ARG A 137 -8.68 23.14 14.01
N ALA A 138 -8.58 23.61 12.78
CA ALA A 138 -8.04 22.85 11.67
C ALA A 138 -6.66 23.38 11.26
N ARG A 139 -5.74 22.47 10.88
CA ARG A 139 -4.44 22.79 10.30
C ARG A 139 -4.24 21.97 9.04
N VAL A 140 -4.10 22.65 7.91
CA VAL A 140 -3.77 22.05 6.61
C VAL A 140 -2.29 22.23 6.35
N TYR A 141 -1.62 21.14 6.01
CA TYR A 141 -0.21 21.15 5.63
C TYR A 141 -0.05 21.09 4.11
N PRO A 142 1.08 21.58 3.54
CA PRO A 142 1.36 21.51 2.10
C PRO A 142 1.28 20.10 1.51
N THR A 143 1.52 19.05 2.29
CA THR A 143 1.35 17.65 1.85
C THR A 143 -0.12 17.20 1.74
N GLY A 144 -1.05 18.08 2.10
CA GLY A 144 -2.50 17.84 2.17
C GLY A 144 -2.95 17.12 3.44
N ARG A 145 -2.06 16.92 4.43
CA ARG A 145 -2.44 16.44 5.76
C ARG A 145 -3.35 17.47 6.41
N LEU A 146 -4.41 17.00 7.08
CA LEU A 146 -5.35 17.84 7.82
C LEU A 146 -5.34 17.40 9.28
N ALA A 147 -4.86 18.24 10.19
CA ALA A 147 -5.07 18.02 11.61
C ALA A 147 -6.33 18.76 12.06
N VAL A 148 -7.17 18.13 12.88
CA VAL A 148 -8.38 18.74 13.43
C VAL A 148 -8.44 18.47 14.92
N ASN A 149 -8.69 19.51 15.69
CA ASN A 149 -8.82 19.44 17.14
C ASN A 149 -10.07 20.18 17.61
N CYS A 150 -10.73 19.63 18.64
CA CYS A 150 -11.78 20.27 19.41
C CYS A 150 -11.63 19.83 20.87
N ASP A 151 -11.21 20.74 21.72
CA ASP A 151 -10.90 20.46 23.14
C ASP A 151 -12.18 20.08 23.90
N ARG A 152 -13.30 20.77 23.63
CA ARG A 152 -14.62 20.52 24.24
C ARG A 152 -15.11 19.08 24.07
N LEU A 153 -14.88 18.50 22.89
CA LEU A 153 -15.32 17.15 22.54
C LEU A 153 -14.21 16.10 22.72
N GLY A 154 -13.02 16.49 23.20
CA GLY A 154 -11.86 15.61 23.32
C GLY A 154 -11.41 15.02 21.97
N VAL A 155 -11.67 15.74 20.87
CA VAL A 155 -11.32 15.29 19.53
C VAL A 155 -9.94 15.83 19.20
N HIS A 156 -8.97 14.93 19.05
CA HIS A 156 -7.63 15.27 18.61
C HIS A 156 -7.20 14.33 17.50
N SER A 157 -6.86 14.87 16.35
CA SER A 157 -6.41 14.09 15.20
C SER A 157 -5.35 14.85 14.44
N GLU A 158 -4.17 14.24 14.32
CA GLU A 158 -3.04 14.80 13.59
C GLU A 158 -3.15 14.62 12.07
N ASP A 159 -3.97 13.65 11.63
CA ASP A 159 -4.33 13.45 10.23
C ASP A 159 -5.74 12.86 10.14
N TRP A 160 -6.69 13.70 9.74
CA TRP A 160 -8.10 13.39 9.60
C TRP A 160 -8.36 12.28 8.58
N ARG A 161 -7.41 11.99 7.68
CA ARG A 161 -7.49 10.83 6.76
C ARG A 161 -7.53 9.48 7.48
N ASN A 162 -7.03 9.43 8.72
CA ASN A 162 -7.00 8.23 9.53
C ASN A 162 -8.28 8.06 10.37
N ALA A 163 -9.15 9.08 10.44
CA ALA A 163 -10.41 8.97 11.15
C ALA A 163 -11.37 8.04 10.39
N HIS A 164 -12.12 7.22 11.15
CA HIS A 164 -13.10 6.31 10.54
C HIS A 164 -14.24 7.13 9.91
N PRO A 165 -14.66 6.85 8.66
CA PRO A 165 -15.69 7.64 7.96
C PRO A 165 -16.99 7.82 8.76
N THR A 166 -17.45 6.77 9.44
CA THR A 166 -18.64 6.82 10.30
C THR A 166 -18.51 7.86 11.41
N ARG A 167 -17.34 7.94 12.06
CA ARG A 167 -17.09 8.91 13.14
C ARG A 167 -17.04 10.34 12.60
N ILE A 168 -16.48 10.54 11.39
CA ILE A 168 -16.48 11.85 10.73
C ILE A 168 -17.92 12.29 10.47
N PHE A 169 -18.74 11.40 9.91
CA PHE A 169 -20.13 11.70 9.58
C PHE A 169 -21.00 11.96 10.81
N GLU A 170 -20.85 11.14 11.86
CA GLU A 170 -21.57 11.30 13.13
C GLU A 170 -21.28 12.64 13.80
N ILE A 171 -20.02 13.07 13.83
CA ILE A 171 -19.63 14.35 14.41
C ILE A 171 -20.08 15.50 13.50
N GLY A 172 -19.84 15.40 12.18
CA GLY A 172 -20.23 16.44 11.22
C GLY A 172 -21.73 16.69 11.16
N SER A 173 -22.55 15.68 11.43
CA SER A 173 -24.01 15.81 11.50
C SER A 173 -24.51 16.56 12.73
N LYS A 174 -23.70 16.65 13.79
CA LYS A 174 -24.03 17.31 15.06
C LYS A 174 -23.32 18.65 15.26
N GLU A 175 -22.22 18.86 14.57
CA GLU A 175 -21.30 19.98 14.76
C GLU A 175 -21.13 20.74 13.43
N PRO A 176 -21.96 21.76 13.15
CA PRO A 176 -21.88 22.52 11.90
C PRO A 176 -20.55 23.27 11.76
N ASP A 177 -19.95 23.68 12.87
CA ASP A 177 -18.64 24.33 12.92
C ASP A 177 -17.51 23.44 12.38
N LEU A 178 -17.61 22.12 12.59
CA LEU A 178 -16.68 21.15 12.00
C LEU A 178 -16.81 21.13 10.48
N VAL A 179 -18.04 21.13 9.96
CA VAL A 179 -18.28 21.11 8.51
C VAL A 179 -17.70 22.36 7.87
N GLU A 180 -17.91 23.52 8.47
CA GLU A 180 -17.41 24.78 7.95
C GLU A 180 -15.88 24.87 8.01
N VAL A 181 -15.26 24.45 9.12
CA VAL A 181 -13.79 24.43 9.19
C VAL A 181 -13.16 23.45 8.19
N MET A 182 -13.84 22.33 7.92
CA MET A 182 -13.40 21.36 6.90
C MET A 182 -13.54 21.91 5.47
N ARG A 183 -14.61 22.66 5.20
CA ARG A 183 -14.80 23.34 3.90
C ARG A 183 -13.71 24.39 3.67
N LEU A 184 -13.39 25.21 4.68
CA LEU A 184 -12.28 26.17 4.61
C LEU A 184 -10.92 25.48 4.39
N ALA A 185 -10.73 24.31 5.01
CA ALA A 185 -9.57 23.46 4.81
C ALA A 185 -9.50 22.78 3.41
N GLY A 186 -10.47 23.03 2.53
CA GLY A 186 -10.52 22.49 1.17
C GLY A 186 -10.88 21.00 1.13
N TRP A 187 -11.50 20.46 2.17
CA TRP A 187 -12.00 19.10 2.20
C TRP A 187 -13.46 19.05 1.74
N SER A 188 -13.79 18.03 0.95
CA SER A 188 -15.17 17.71 0.62
C SER A 188 -15.83 17.07 1.84
N VAL A 189 -16.80 17.78 2.41
CA VAL A 189 -17.71 17.34 3.47
C VAL A 189 -19.12 17.21 2.93
#